data_AF-A0A8S2Y0V2-F1
#
_entry.id   AF-A0A8S2Y0V2-F1
#
_cell.length_a   1.000
_cell.length_b   1.000
_cell.length_c   1.000
_cell.angle_alpha   90.00
_cell.angle_beta   90.00
_cell.angle_gamma   90.00
#
_symmetry.space_group_name_H-M   'P 1'
#
loop_
_entity.id
_entity.type
_entity.pdbx_description
1 polymer ?
#
loop_
_entity_poly.entity_id
_entity_poly.type
_entity_poly.pdbx_seq_one_letter_code
_entity_poly.pdbx_strand_id
1 'polypeptide(L)' 'VGGSGKQSLARLAASISSLEVFQITLRKGYNINDLKTDLGALYIKAGQKGIGTVFLMTDSQVADEKFLVLINDMLASGEI' A
#
# COMPACT_ATOMS: atom_id res chain seq x y z
N VAL A 1 10.68 -13.71 8.75
CA VAL A 1 10.05 -15.05 8.68
C VAL A 1 9.18 -15.12 7.42
N GLY A 2 9.77 -15.53 6.29
CA GLY A 2 9.18 -15.37 4.94
C GLY A 2 8.33 -16.54 4.41
N GLY A 3 7.92 -17.49 5.24
CA GLY A 3 7.28 -18.75 4.79
C GLY A 3 5.78 -18.90 5.11
N SER A 4 5.16 -17.99 5.87
CA SER A 4 3.82 -18.24 6.45
C SER A 4 2.63 -18.02 5.51
N GLY A 5 2.84 -17.70 4.24
CA GLY A 5 1.74 -17.51 3.28
C GLY A 5 0.83 -16.29 3.54
N LYS A 6 1.13 -15.45 4.54
CA LYS A 6 0.33 -14.26 4.92
C LYS A 6 0.00 -13.34 3.73
N GLN A 7 0.99 -13.04 2.90
CA GLN A 7 0.80 -12.21 1.71
C GLN A 7 -0.09 -12.90 0.66
N SER A 8 0.08 -14.22 0.48
CA SER A 8 -0.74 -15.01 -0.45
C SER A 8 -2.19 -15.09 0.01
N LEU A 9 -2.43 -15.28 1.31
CA LEU A 9 -3.77 -15.27 1.91
C LEU A 9 -4.44 -13.90 1.80
N ALA A 10 -3.72 -12.81 2.06
CA ALA A 10 -4.24 -11.46 1.89
C ALA A 10 -4.63 -11.16 0.43
N ARG A 11 -3.79 -11.57 -0.53
CA ARG A 11 -4.10 -11.46 -1.96
C ARG A 11 -5.31 -12.31 -2.36
N LEU A 12 -5.42 -13.53 -1.83
CA LEU A 12 -6.56 -14.40 -2.07
C LEU A 12 -7.86 -13.79 -1.51
N ALA A 13 -7.83 -13.28 -0.27
CA ALA A 13 -8.99 -12.64 0.36
C ALA A 13 -9.44 -11.38 -0.41
N ALA A 14 -8.49 -10.57 -0.89
CA ALA A 14 -8.78 -9.44 -1.75
C ALA A 14 -9.43 -9.89 -3.07
N SER A 15 -8.91 -10.95 -3.70
CA SER A 15 -9.49 -11.52 -4.93
C SER A 15 -10.91 -12.06 -4.72
N ILE A 16 -11.17 -12.73 -3.58
CA ILE A 16 -12.52 -13.22 -3.23
C ILE A 16 -13.48 -12.04 -3.04
N SER A 17 -12.99 -10.95 -2.44
CA SER A 17 -13.76 -9.73 -2.19
C SER A 17 -13.84 -8.80 -3.40
N SER A 18 -13.30 -9.21 -4.56
CA SER A 18 -13.18 -8.38 -5.77
C SER A 18 -12.50 -7.03 -5.53
N LEU A 19 -11.54 -6.98 -4.60
CA LEU A 19 -10.73 -5.82 -4.30
C LEU A 19 -9.40 -5.90 -5.06
N GLU A 20 -8.96 -4.78 -5.61
CA GLU A 20 -7.67 -4.71 -6.28
C GLU A 20 -6.53 -4.65 -5.25
N VAL A 21 -5.51 -5.50 -5.37
CA VAL A 21 -4.37 -5.45 -4.45
C VAL A 21 -3.35 -4.45 -4.97
N PHE A 22 -3.09 -3.41 -4.19
CA PHE A 22 -2.02 -2.47 -4.42
C PHE A 22 -0.84 -2.76 -3.50
N GLN A 23 0.32 -3.01 -4.09
CA GLN A 23 1.54 -3.25 -3.34
C GLN A 23 2.65 -2.35 -3.86
N ILE A 24 3.25 -1.58 -2.95
CA ILE A 24 4.40 -0.73 -3.27
C ILE A 24 5.59 -1.58 -3.69
N THR A 25 6.34 -1.10 -4.68
CA THR A 25 7.54 -1.79 -5.16
C THR A 25 8.74 -0.89 -4.95
N LEU A 26 9.53 -1.19 -3.92
CA LEU A 26 10.77 -0.47 -3.68
C LEU A 26 11.72 -0.64 -4.87
N ARG A 27 12.28 0.48 -5.32
CA ARG A 27 13.35 0.55 -6.33
C ARG A 27 14.59 1.18 -5.69
N LYS A 28 15.77 0.97 -6.29
CA LYS A 28 16.99 1.68 -5.84
C LYS A 28 16.75 3.20 -5.98
N GLY A 29 16.82 3.92 -4.86
CA GLY A 29 16.55 5.36 -4.80
C GLY A 29 15.09 5.74 -4.52
N TYR A 30 14.23 4.78 -4.20
CA TYR A 30 12.84 5.04 -3.81
C TYR A 30 12.81 5.93 -2.56
N ASN A 31 12.14 7.07 -2.69
CA ASN A 31 12.08 8.10 -1.66
C ASN A 31 10.62 8.36 -1.24
N ILE A 32 10.45 9.31 -0.31
CA ILE A 32 9.14 9.70 0.21
C ILE A 32 8.22 10.27 -0.88
N ASN A 33 8.77 10.98 -1.87
CA ASN A 33 7.97 11.55 -2.97
C ASN A 33 7.43 10.44 -3.89
N ASP A 34 8.21 9.37 -4.10
CA ASP A 34 7.74 8.19 -4.82
C ASP A 34 6.57 7.52 -4.07
N LEU A 35 6.69 7.37 -2.74
CA LEU A 35 5.61 6.84 -1.90
C LEU A 35 4.35 7.71 -1.96
N LYS A 36 4.48 9.03 -1.88
CA LYS A 36 3.35 9.95 -2.03
C LYS A 36 2.69 9.82 -3.40
N THR A 37 3.48 9.61 -4.46
CA THR A 37 2.97 9.42 -5.81
C THR A 37 2.20 8.09 -5.93
N ASP A 38 2.74 7.00 -5.35
CA ASP A 38 2.08 5.70 -5.30
C ASP A 38 0.77 5.74 -4.51
N LEU A 39 0.76 6.42 -3.35
CA LEU A 39 -0.44 6.64 -2.55
C LEU A 39 -1.45 7.54 -3.28
N GLY A 40 -1.00 8.56 -4.01
CA GLY A 40 -1.85 9.37 -4.88
C GLY A 40 -2.54 8.52 -5.96
N ALA A 41 -1.81 7.60 -6.59
CA ALA A 41 -2.40 6.66 -7.55
C ALA A 41 -3.41 5.71 -6.89
N LEU A 42 -3.16 5.29 -5.65
CA LEU A 42 -4.09 4.51 -4.84
C LEU A 42 -5.38 5.31 -4.56
N TYR A 43 -5.27 6.57 -4.14
CA TYR A 43 -6.41 7.45 -3.90
C TYR A 43 -7.23 7.71 -5.16
N ILE A 44 -6.58 7.87 -6.31
CA ILE A 44 -7.30 8.02 -7.58
C ILE A 44 -8.08 6.74 -7.90
N LYS A 45 -7.50 5.55 -7.72
CA LYS A 45 -8.22 4.29 -7.94
C LYS A 45 -9.37 4.10 -6.96
N ALA A 46 -9.12 4.31 -5.67
CA ALA A 46 -10.11 4.09 -4.62
C ALA A 46 -11.20 5.17 -4.61
N GLY A 47 -10.80 6.44 -4.66
CA GLY A 47 -11.68 7.60 -4.56
C GLY A 47 -12.33 8.00 -5.88
N GLN A 48 -11.57 8.10 -6.98
CA GLN A 48 -12.12 8.57 -8.26
C GLN A 48 -12.83 7.46 -9.04
N LYS A 49 -12.24 6.25 -9.10
CA LYS A 49 -12.85 5.12 -9.83
C LYS A 49 -13.81 4.29 -8.98
N GLY A 50 -13.86 4.52 -7.66
CA GLY A 50 -14.69 3.73 -6.74
C GLY A 50 -14.28 2.26 -6.66
N ILE A 51 -13.04 1.94 -7.03
CA ILE A 51 -12.54 0.56 -7.00
C ILE A 51 -12.05 0.28 -5.58
N GLY A 52 -12.73 -0.64 -4.89
CA GLY A 52 -12.25 -1.12 -3.59
C GLY A 52 -10.85 -1.70 -3.74
N THR A 53 -9.87 -1.09 -3.06
CA THR A 53 -8.45 -1.42 -3.20
C THR A 53 -7.87 -1.80 -1.84
N VAL A 54 -7.08 -2.87 -1.79
CA VAL A 54 -6.36 -3.33 -0.61
C VAL A 54 -4.91 -2.89 -0.73
N PHE A 55 -4.48 -2.02 0.18
CA PHE A 55 -3.08 -1.65 0.32
C PHE A 55 -2.33 -2.75 1.10
N LEU A 56 -1.33 -3.36 0.46
CA LEU A 56 -0.51 -4.41 1.05
C LEU A 56 0.95 -3.94 1.10
N MET A 57 1.46 -3.75 2.31
CA MET A 57 2.85 -3.39 2.58
C MET A 57 3.54 -4.47 3.41
N THR A 58 4.81 -4.74 3.10
CA THR A 58 5.68 -5.58 3.93
C THR A 58 6.73 -4.76 4.67
N ASP A 59 7.26 -5.30 5.76
CA ASP A 59 8.39 -4.75 6.51
C ASP A 59 9.61 -4.48 5.62
N SER A 60 9.88 -5.36 4.66
CA SER A 60 10.97 -5.21 3.69
C SER A 60 10.76 -4.03 2.73
N GLN A 61 9.55 -3.48 2.65
CA GLN A 61 9.21 -2.33 1.82
C GLN A 61 9.33 -0.99 2.58
N VAL A 62 9.62 -1.03 3.88
CA VAL A 62 9.84 0.16 4.70
C VAL A 62 11.33 0.49 4.68
N ALA A 63 11.74 1.34 3.74
CA ALA A 63 13.13 1.76 3.60
C ALA A 63 13.52 2.89 4.58
N ASP A 64 12.55 3.72 4.99
CA ASP A 64 12.72 4.85 5.90
C ASP A 64 11.55 4.85 6.90
N GLU A 65 11.82 5.17 8.17
CA GLU A 65 10.82 5.28 9.23
C GLU A 65 9.73 6.31 8.89
N LYS A 66 10.08 7.33 8.10
CA LYS A 66 9.13 8.33 7.62
C LYS A 66 7.98 7.75 6.79
N PHE A 67 8.14 6.55 6.23
CA PHE A 67 7.06 5.87 5.50
C PHE A 67 5.93 5.48 6.45
N LEU A 68 6.26 5.04 7.67
CA LEU A 68 5.28 4.68 8.68
C LEU A 68 4.52 5.90 9.18
N VAL A 69 5.19 7.06 9.28
CA VAL A 69 4.54 8.33 9.62
C VAL A 69 3.50 8.69 8.56
N LEU A 70 3.84 8.61 7.27
CA LEU A 70 2.91 8.89 6.18
C LEU A 70 1.71 7.95 6.15
N ILE A 71 1.93 6.66 6.42
CA ILE A 71 0.83 5.68 6.50
C ILE A 71 -0.05 5.96 7.72
N ASN A 72 0.54 6.35 8.85
CA ASN A 72 -0.23 6.75 10.01
C ASN A 72 -1.08 8.00 9.71
N ASP A 73 -0.50 9.01 9.07
CA ASP A 73 -1.21 10.23 8.69
C ASP A 73 -2.35 9.93 7.70
N MET A 74 -2.09 9.05 6.72
CA MET A 74 -3.09 8.51 5.79
C MET A 74 -4.26 7.85 6.53
N LEU A 75 -3.97 6.98 7.51
CA LEU A 75 -5.00 6.25 8.25
C LEU A 75 -5.76 7.14 9.23
N ALA A 76 -5.09 8.13 9.81
CA ALA A 76 -5.65 9.02 10.83
C ALA A 76 -6.49 10.15 10.22
N SER A 77 -6.00 10.78 9.15
CA SER A 77 -6.63 11.96 8.55
C SER A 77 -7.28 11.68 7.20
N GLY A 78 -6.86 10.62 6.51
CA GLY A 78 -7.25 10.40 5.12
C GLY A 78 -6.56 11.34 4.13
N GLU A 79 -5.64 12.20 4.57
CA GLU A 79 -4.91 13.18 3.76
C GLU A 79 -3.38 12.95 3.85
N ILE A 80 -2.65 13.18 2.76
CA ILE A 80 -1.18 13.00 2.66
C ILE A 80 -0.54 14.03 1.71
#